data_AF-A0A4U0GNA6-F1
#
_entry.id   AF-A0A4U0GNA6-F1
#
_cell.length_a   1.000
_cell.length_b   1.000
_cell.length_c   1.000
_cell.angle_alpha   90.00
_cell.angle_beta   90.00
_cell.angle_gamma   90.00
#
_symmetry.space_group_name_H-M   'P 1'
#
loop_
_entity.id
_entity.type
_entity.pdbx_description
1 polymer ?
#
loop_
_entity_poly.entity_id
_entity_poly.type
_entity_poly.pdbx_seq_one_letter_code
_entity_poly.pdbx_strand_id
1 'polypeptide(L)'
;MRVNEQIKDVVRPAFRISIMALNAILLARRAGDAARGFGVLSGELRRFAGELSQNMEALRQLTATSVIAVTALVKDGRYLAIIDRVGQPDGAIGEQVEQVRLRQQRANERRLGELKQMRSALAQLVGDLRPLVQLGIVLARLARVEAAYGGAFAQSLTQVSAEFSRTIEQIEAALVGLTKATEGARG
;
A
#
# COMPACT_ATOMS: atom_id res chain seq x y z
N MET A 1 -7.38 3.56 12.60
CA MET A 1 -7.00 2.14 12.51
C MET A 1 -7.46 1.46 11.21
N ARG A 2 -8.62 1.79 10.63
CA ARG A 2 -9.10 1.17 9.36
C ARG A 2 -8.13 1.27 8.18
N VAL A 3 -7.51 2.42 7.95
CA VAL A 3 -6.61 2.65 6.79
C VAL A 3 -5.40 1.72 6.80
N ASN A 4 -4.76 1.52 7.95
CA ASN A 4 -3.57 0.65 8.05
C ASN A 4 -3.93 -0.83 7.75
N GLU A 5 -5.05 -1.32 8.29
CA GLU A 5 -5.51 -2.69 7.99
C GLU A 5 -5.87 -2.84 6.51
N GLN A 6 -6.57 -1.86 5.92
CA GLN A 6 -6.89 -1.88 4.48
C GLN A 6 -5.63 -1.87 3.60
N ILE A 7 -4.57 -1.17 4.00
CA ILE A 7 -3.29 -1.20 3.28
C ILE A 7 -2.65 -2.57 3.35
N LYS A 8 -2.69 -3.25 4.51
CA LYS A 8 -2.21 -4.63 4.62
C LYS A 8 -3.00 -5.58 3.71
N ASP A 9 -4.27 -5.31 3.48
CA ASP A 9 -5.13 -6.12 2.61
C ASP A 9 -4.85 -5.89 1.11
N VAL A 10 -4.26 -4.75 0.74
CA VAL A 10 -3.73 -4.49 -0.60
C VAL A 10 -2.32 -5.08 -0.78
N VAL A 11 -1.42 -4.85 0.20
CA VAL A 11 0.00 -5.22 0.12
C VAL A 11 0.21 -6.73 0.10
N ARG A 12 -0.56 -7.50 0.90
CA ARG A 12 -0.38 -8.96 0.99
C ARG A 12 -0.66 -9.68 -0.35
N PRO A 13 -1.81 -9.46 -1.02
CA PRO A 13 -2.05 -10.06 -2.34
C PRO A 13 -1.08 -9.55 -3.42
N ALA A 14 -0.70 -8.27 -3.38
CA ALA A 14 0.24 -7.69 -4.34
C ALA A 14 1.64 -8.33 -4.27
N PHE A 15 2.10 -8.72 -3.08
CA PHE A 15 3.34 -9.48 -2.93
C PHE A 15 3.24 -10.87 -3.57
N ARG A 16 2.10 -11.56 -3.42
CA ARG A 16 1.86 -12.86 -4.08
C ARG A 16 1.95 -12.75 -5.60
N ILE A 17 1.37 -11.70 -6.19
CA ILE A 17 1.46 -11.42 -7.63
C ILE A 17 2.92 -11.36 -8.10
N SER A 18 3.80 -10.71 -7.34
CA SER A 18 5.21 -10.58 -7.70
C SER A 18 5.90 -11.96 -7.79
N ILE A 19 5.65 -12.84 -6.82
CA ILE A 19 6.18 -14.21 -6.81
C ILE A 19 5.58 -15.04 -7.96
N MET A 20 4.26 -14.93 -8.16
CA MET A 20 3.56 -15.64 -9.22
C MET A 20 4.05 -15.25 -10.62
N ALA A 21 4.26 -13.96 -10.86
CA ALA A 21 4.83 -13.46 -12.10
C ALA A 21 6.23 -14.06 -12.33
N LEU A 22 7.08 -14.10 -11.30
CA LEU A 22 8.40 -14.71 -11.40
C LEU A 22 8.34 -16.20 -11.78
N ASN A 23 7.45 -16.95 -11.13
CA ASN A 23 7.25 -18.37 -11.43
C ASN A 23 6.71 -18.59 -12.85
N ALA A 24 5.77 -17.75 -13.29
CA ALA A 24 5.24 -17.78 -14.65
C ALA A 24 6.33 -17.51 -15.70
N ILE A 25 7.19 -16.52 -15.46
CA ILE A 25 8.34 -16.20 -16.32
C ILE A 25 9.31 -17.40 -16.43
N LEU A 26 9.56 -18.10 -15.32
CA LEU A 26 10.43 -19.28 -15.31
C LEU A 26 9.82 -20.45 -16.10
N LEU A 27 8.51 -20.71 -15.92
CA LEU A 27 7.80 -21.73 -16.68
C LEU A 27 7.80 -21.41 -18.19
N ALA A 28 7.57 -20.16 -18.56
CA ALA A 28 7.59 -19.72 -19.95
C ALA A 28 8.97 -19.97 -20.61
N ARG A 29 10.05 -19.63 -19.89
CA ARG A 29 11.42 -19.91 -20.35
C ARG A 29 11.68 -21.40 -20.51
N ARG A 30 11.18 -22.23 -19.60
CA ARG A 30 11.34 -23.69 -19.67
C ARG A 30 10.53 -24.32 -20.80
N ALA A 31 9.36 -23.78 -21.12
CA ALA A 31 8.51 -24.23 -22.21
C ALA A 31 9.07 -23.92 -23.60
N GLY A 32 9.97 -22.93 -23.71
CA GLY A 32 10.64 -22.58 -24.96
C GLY A 32 9.64 -22.21 -26.05
N ASP A 33 9.79 -22.82 -27.23
CA ASP A 33 8.93 -22.53 -28.39
C ASP A 33 7.45 -22.96 -28.18
N ALA A 34 7.18 -23.88 -27.25
CA ALA A 34 5.81 -24.32 -26.95
C ALA A 34 4.96 -23.26 -26.23
N ALA A 35 5.58 -22.17 -25.74
CA ALA A 35 4.89 -21.07 -25.06
C ALA A 35 5.35 -19.69 -25.55
N ARG A 36 5.65 -19.56 -26.86
CA ARG A 36 6.18 -18.32 -27.45
C ARG A 36 5.34 -17.07 -27.15
N GLY A 37 4.02 -17.17 -27.25
CA GLY A 37 3.12 -16.05 -26.94
C GLY A 37 3.10 -15.66 -25.46
N PHE A 38 3.17 -16.65 -24.57
CA PHE A 38 3.35 -16.42 -23.12
C PHE A 38 4.74 -15.84 -22.78
N GLY A 39 5.78 -16.17 -23.57
CA GLY A 39 7.12 -15.62 -23.45
C GLY A 39 7.18 -14.11 -23.67
N VAL A 40 6.41 -13.58 -24.62
CA VAL A 40 6.28 -12.13 -24.84
C VAL A 40 5.59 -11.47 -23.63
N LEU A 41 4.52 -12.09 -23.14
CA LEU A 41 3.78 -11.60 -21.97
C LEU A 41 4.62 -11.61 -20.68
N SER A 42 5.60 -12.51 -20.58
CA SER A 42 6.50 -12.62 -19.43
C SER A 42 7.31 -11.34 -19.19
N GLY A 43 7.66 -10.60 -20.24
CA GLY A 43 8.32 -9.29 -20.11
C GLY A 43 7.41 -8.25 -19.46
N GLU A 44 6.14 -8.23 -19.86
CA GLU A 44 5.15 -7.29 -19.36
C GLU A 44 4.75 -7.62 -17.91
N LEU A 45 4.55 -8.91 -17.60
CA LEU A 45 4.33 -9.39 -16.24
C LEU A 45 5.49 -9.03 -15.30
N ARG A 46 6.74 -9.08 -15.79
CA ARG A 46 7.91 -8.66 -15.01
C ARG A 46 7.88 -7.18 -14.69
N ARG A 47 7.57 -6.32 -15.68
CA ARG A 47 7.49 -4.87 -15.49
C ARG A 47 6.38 -4.53 -14.50
N PHE A 48 5.19 -5.07 -14.73
CA PHE A 48 4.03 -4.91 -13.84
C PHE A 48 4.34 -5.37 -12.40
N ALA A 49 4.93 -6.56 -12.22
CA ALA A 49 5.30 -7.06 -10.89
C ALA A 49 6.34 -6.17 -10.19
N GLY A 50 7.27 -5.57 -10.94
CA GLY A 50 8.25 -4.63 -10.40
C GLY A 50 7.59 -3.33 -9.93
N GLU A 51 6.77 -2.72 -10.78
CA GLU A 51 6.04 -1.48 -10.46
C GLU A 51 5.07 -1.69 -9.29
N LEU A 52 4.36 -2.82 -9.26
CA LEU A 52 3.45 -3.16 -8.18
C LEU A 52 4.21 -3.26 -6.85
N SER A 53 5.33 -3.99 -6.82
CA SER A 53 6.17 -4.13 -5.62
C SER A 53 6.71 -2.79 -5.12
N GLN A 54 7.15 -1.91 -6.02
CA GLN A 54 7.65 -0.57 -5.64
C GLN A 54 6.56 0.28 -4.99
N ASN A 55 5.36 0.31 -5.58
CA ASN A 55 4.23 1.05 -5.01
C ASN A 55 3.77 0.47 -3.67
N MET A 56 3.79 -0.86 -3.51
CA MET A 56 3.47 -1.51 -2.23
C MET A 56 4.47 -1.16 -1.12
N GLU A 57 5.77 -1.08 -1.45
CA GLU A 57 6.78 -0.67 -0.47
C GLU A 57 6.59 0.80 -0.06
N ALA A 58 6.31 1.69 -1.02
CA ALA A 58 5.99 3.09 -0.73
C ALA A 58 4.75 3.22 0.17
N LEU A 59 3.68 2.45 -0.09
CA LEU A 59 2.49 2.40 0.77
C LEU A 59 2.84 1.94 2.19
N ARG A 60 3.65 0.89 2.32
CA ARG A 60 4.07 0.34 3.62
C ARG A 60 4.85 1.39 4.43
N GLN A 61 5.78 2.08 3.79
CA GLN A 61 6.60 3.11 4.43
C GLN A 61 5.76 4.31 4.89
N LEU A 62 4.90 4.85 4.03
CA LEU A 62 4.01 5.96 4.38
C LEU A 62 3.11 5.60 5.56
N THR A 63 2.61 4.37 5.59
CA THR A 63 1.73 3.90 6.66
C THR A 63 2.47 3.74 7.97
N ALA A 64 3.67 3.16 7.95
CA ALA A 64 4.51 3.02 9.14
C ALA A 64 4.83 4.39 9.76
N THR A 65 5.28 5.34 8.93
CA THR A 65 5.59 6.71 9.38
C THR A 65 4.35 7.43 9.91
N SER A 66 3.19 7.26 9.26
CA SER A 66 1.92 7.84 9.73
C SER A 66 1.50 7.29 11.10
N VAL A 67 1.65 5.98 11.34
CA VAL A 67 1.32 5.36 12.62
C VAL A 67 2.23 5.88 13.74
N ILE A 68 3.52 6.07 13.46
CA ILE A 68 4.48 6.65 14.42
C ILE A 68 4.05 8.08 14.79
N ALA A 69 3.78 8.92 13.79
CA ALA A 69 3.37 10.31 14.02
C ALA A 69 2.03 10.43 14.79
N VAL A 70 1.02 9.62 14.44
CA VAL A 70 -0.26 9.57 15.18
C VAL A 70 -0.05 9.09 16.62
N THR A 71 0.76 8.04 16.82
CA THR A 71 1.04 7.51 18.17
C THR A 71 1.69 8.57 19.05
N ALA A 72 2.62 9.33 18.48
CA ALA A 72 3.30 10.40 19.18
C ALA A 72 2.33 11.54 19.56
N LEU A 73 1.47 11.98 18.63
CA LEU A 73 0.41 12.98 18.92
C LEU A 73 -0.55 12.54 20.02
N VAL A 74 -0.97 11.26 20.01
CA VAL A 74 -1.87 10.72 21.05
C VAL A 74 -1.18 10.73 22.42
N LYS A 75 0.11 10.38 22.48
CA LYS A 75 0.90 10.44 23.72
C LYS A 75 1.04 11.88 24.21
N ASP A 76 1.36 12.81 23.32
CA ASP A 76 1.53 14.22 23.66
C ASP A 76 0.22 14.83 24.18
N GLY A 77 -0.91 14.51 23.55
CA GLY A 77 -2.24 14.95 24.01
C GLY A 77 -2.58 14.42 25.41
N ARG A 78 -2.25 13.17 25.72
CA ARG A 78 -2.42 12.62 27.09
C ARG A 78 -1.52 13.32 28.10
N TYR A 79 -0.28 13.59 27.72
CA TYR A 79 0.67 14.29 28.58
C TYR A 79 0.20 15.70 28.91
N LEU A 80 -0.23 16.47 27.90
CA LEU A 80 -0.81 17.81 28.10
C LEU A 80 -2.07 17.77 28.98
N ALA A 81 -2.97 16.80 28.76
CA ALA A 81 -4.16 16.66 29.58
C ALA A 81 -3.84 16.33 31.06
N ILE A 82 -2.72 15.67 31.36
CA ILE A 82 -2.26 15.45 32.73
C ILE A 82 -1.74 16.75 33.33
N ILE A 83 -0.94 17.52 32.58
CA ILE A 83 -0.43 18.83 33.02
C ILE A 83 -1.60 19.77 33.35
N ASP A 84 -2.61 19.86 32.49
CA ASP A 84 -3.78 20.73 32.70
C ASP A 84 -4.58 20.33 33.97
N ARG A 85 -4.53 19.06 34.39
CA ARG A 85 -5.20 18.57 35.60
C ARG A 85 -4.45 18.87 36.90
N VAL A 86 -3.13 19.07 36.84
CA VAL A 86 -2.29 19.36 38.01
C VAL A 86 -2.48 20.82 38.49
N GLY A 87 -3.15 21.65 37.71
CA GLY A 87 -3.36 23.08 37.99
C GLY A 87 -2.20 23.94 37.48
N GLN A 88 -2.37 25.27 37.45
CA GLN A 88 -1.29 26.20 37.12
C GLN A 88 -0.39 26.38 38.35
N PRO A 89 0.85 25.85 38.36
CA PRO A 89 1.75 26.09 39.47
C PRO A 89 2.14 27.58 39.47
N ASP A 90 2.10 28.24 40.62
CA ASP A 90 2.49 29.65 40.73
C ASP A 90 4.01 29.84 40.70
N GLY A 91 4.45 31.04 40.28
CA GLY A 91 5.85 31.44 40.25
C GLY A 91 6.66 30.81 39.12
N ALA A 92 7.97 30.60 39.34
CA ALA A 92 8.91 30.15 38.31
C ALA A 92 8.55 28.76 37.70
N ILE A 93 7.84 27.91 38.45
CA ILE A 93 7.39 26.60 37.97
C ILE A 93 6.26 26.78 36.94
N GLY A 94 5.36 27.74 37.14
CA GLY A 94 4.31 28.09 36.19
C GLY A 94 4.84 28.52 34.83
N GLU A 95 5.85 29.41 34.84
CA GLU A 95 6.51 29.85 33.61
C GLU A 95 7.19 28.68 32.88
N GLN A 96 7.87 27.78 33.61
CA GLN A 96 8.50 26.61 33.01
C GLN A 96 7.47 25.65 32.40
N VAL A 97 6.35 25.41 33.07
CA VAL A 97 5.25 24.58 32.56
C VAL A 97 4.64 25.19 31.30
N GLU A 98 4.39 26.49 31.28
CA GLU A 98 3.84 27.16 30.10
C GLU A 98 4.83 27.13 28.92
N GLN A 99 6.13 27.27 29.19
CA GLN A 99 7.17 27.11 28.16
C GLN A 99 7.18 25.69 27.56
N VAL A 100 7.05 24.65 28.39
CA VAL A 100 6.94 23.26 27.91
C VAL A 100 5.67 23.07 27.10
N ARG A 101 4.55 23.62 27.56
CA ARG A 101 3.24 23.57 26.89
C ARG A 101 3.30 24.19 25.49
N LEU A 102 3.84 25.39 25.37
CA LEU A 102 4.01 26.09 24.08
C LEU A 102 4.93 25.33 23.13
N ARG A 103 6.05 24.78 23.61
CA ARG A 103 6.94 23.94 22.79
C ARG A 103 6.22 22.70 22.28
N GLN A 104 5.47 22.02 23.15
CA GLN A 104 4.74 20.82 22.78
C GLN A 104 3.61 21.12 21.79
N GLN A 105 2.90 22.23 21.97
CA GLN A 105 1.86 22.67 21.04
C GLN A 105 2.42 22.94 19.64
N ARG A 106 3.55 23.65 19.55
CA ARG A 106 4.25 23.86 18.26
C ARG A 106 4.72 22.55 17.63
N ALA A 107 5.22 21.61 18.42
CA ALA A 107 5.61 20.29 17.93
C ALA A 107 4.40 19.51 17.40
N ASN A 108 3.26 19.57 18.09
CA ASN A 108 2.02 18.94 17.67
C ASN A 108 1.48 19.56 16.38
N GLU A 109 1.52 20.88 16.24
CA GLU A 109 1.12 21.58 15.01
C GLU A 109 1.97 21.14 13.81
N ARG A 110 3.29 21.01 13.98
CA ARG A 110 4.19 20.47 12.94
C ARG A 110 3.81 19.05 12.54
N ARG A 111 3.63 18.16 13.53
CA ARG A 111 3.24 16.75 13.28
C ARG A 111 1.88 16.64 12.60
N LEU A 112 0.92 17.50 12.96
CA LEU A 112 -0.38 17.57 12.28
C LEU A 112 -0.22 18.02 10.82
N GLY A 113 0.68 18.96 10.55
CA GLY A 113 1.05 19.37 9.19
C GLY A 113 1.66 18.22 8.38
N GLU A 114 2.63 17.51 8.95
CA GLU A 114 3.26 16.34 8.35
C GLU A 114 2.23 15.24 8.06
N LEU A 115 1.30 14.96 8.98
CA LEU A 115 0.24 13.97 8.78
C LEU A 115 -0.70 14.36 7.64
N LYS A 116 -1.02 15.65 7.47
CA LYS A 116 -1.82 16.13 6.33
C LYS A 116 -1.08 15.88 5.01
N GLN A 117 0.23 16.15 4.97
CA GLN A 117 1.06 15.88 3.80
C GLN A 117 1.15 14.38 3.49
N MET A 118 1.43 13.55 4.50
CA MET A 118 1.43 12.08 4.36
C MET A 118 0.10 11.54 3.85
N ARG A 119 -1.02 12.09 4.35
CA ARG A 119 -2.36 11.71 3.87
C ARG A 119 -2.57 12.06 2.40
N SER A 120 -2.10 13.23 1.97
CA SER A 120 -2.18 13.63 0.55
C SER A 120 -1.32 12.73 -0.33
N ALA A 121 -0.09 12.43 0.09
CA ALA A 121 0.81 11.53 -0.61
C ALA A 121 0.22 10.11 -0.71
N LEU A 122 -0.41 9.62 0.36
CA LEU A 122 -1.09 8.33 0.37
C LEU A 122 -2.28 8.29 -0.60
N ALA A 123 -3.11 9.34 -0.62
CA ALA A 123 -4.22 9.44 -1.58
C ALA A 123 -3.73 9.48 -3.03
N GLN A 124 -2.63 10.20 -3.30
CA GLN A 124 -2.02 10.22 -4.62
C GLN A 124 -1.49 8.84 -5.03
N LEU A 125 -0.72 8.19 -4.16
CA LEU A 125 -0.18 6.84 -4.41
C LEU A 125 -1.28 5.79 -4.66
N VAL A 126 -2.38 5.86 -3.90
CA VAL A 126 -3.57 5.01 -4.11
C VAL A 126 -4.23 5.32 -5.46
N GLY A 127 -4.25 6.59 -5.87
CA GLY A 127 -4.69 7.01 -7.20
C GLY A 127 -3.84 6.43 -8.32
N ASP A 128 -2.51 6.50 -8.17
CA ASP A 128 -1.52 5.99 -9.14
C ASP A 128 -1.56 4.45 -9.27
N LEU A 129 -1.97 3.75 -8.22
CA LEU A 129 -2.15 2.31 -8.23
C LEU A 129 -3.34 1.82 -9.05
N ARG A 130 -4.38 2.65 -9.24
CA ARG A 130 -5.58 2.26 -10.01
C ARG A 130 -5.26 1.89 -11.47
N PRO A 131 -4.60 2.74 -12.27
CA PRO A 131 -4.26 2.38 -13.64
C PRO A 131 -3.35 1.15 -13.70
N LEU A 132 -2.43 0.99 -12.73
CA LEU A 132 -1.56 -0.18 -12.66
C LEU A 132 -2.34 -1.48 -12.43
N VAL A 133 -3.32 -1.48 -11.51
CA VAL A 133 -4.19 -2.65 -11.28
C VAL A 133 -5.04 -2.96 -12.51
N GLN A 134 -5.56 -1.95 -13.22
CA GLN A 134 -6.29 -2.14 -14.47
C GLN A 134 -5.40 -2.78 -15.56
N LEU A 135 -4.15 -2.33 -15.70
CA LEU A 135 -3.18 -3.00 -16.56
C LEU A 135 -3.02 -4.46 -16.16
N GLY A 136 -2.88 -4.74 -14.86
CA GLY A 136 -2.82 -6.09 -14.33
C GLY A 136 -4.01 -6.97 -14.73
N ILE A 137 -5.25 -6.44 -14.71
CA ILE A 137 -6.46 -7.17 -15.14
C ILE A 137 -6.35 -7.56 -16.62
N VAL A 138 -5.89 -6.64 -17.47
CA VAL A 138 -5.68 -6.89 -18.91
C VAL A 138 -4.62 -7.97 -19.10
N LEU A 139 -3.49 -7.88 -18.37
CA LEU A 139 -2.42 -8.88 -18.43
C LEU A 139 -2.88 -10.25 -17.97
N ALA A 140 -3.72 -10.32 -16.93
CA ALA A 140 -4.29 -11.57 -16.44
C ALA A 140 -5.15 -12.26 -17.50
N ARG A 141 -5.99 -11.48 -18.20
CA ARG A 141 -6.83 -11.98 -19.31
C ARG A 141 -5.98 -12.48 -20.47
N LEU A 142 -4.97 -11.71 -20.88
CA LEU A 142 -4.05 -12.12 -21.95
C LEU A 142 -3.26 -13.39 -21.55
N ALA A 143 -2.79 -13.47 -20.31
CA ALA A 143 -2.10 -14.65 -19.78
C ALA A 143 -2.95 -15.91 -19.87
N ARG A 144 -4.26 -15.77 -19.69
CA ARG A 144 -5.19 -16.91 -19.71
C ARG A 144 -5.40 -17.44 -21.12
N VAL A 145 -5.47 -16.55 -22.10
CA VAL A 145 -5.54 -16.91 -23.52
C VAL A 145 -4.25 -17.61 -23.94
N GLU A 146 -3.10 -17.00 -23.67
CA GLU A 146 -1.79 -17.56 -24.03
C GLU A 146 -1.47 -18.88 -23.32
N ALA A 147 -1.90 -19.02 -22.06
CA ALA A 147 -1.75 -20.26 -21.31
C ALA A 147 -2.47 -21.45 -21.97
N ALA A 148 -3.62 -21.22 -22.61
CA ALA A 148 -4.36 -22.28 -23.31
C ALA A 148 -3.58 -22.84 -24.50
N TYR A 149 -2.69 -22.04 -25.10
CA TYR A 149 -1.84 -22.43 -26.22
C TYR A 149 -0.44 -22.93 -25.81
N GLY A 150 -0.16 -23.05 -24.50
CA GLY A 150 1.16 -23.41 -23.96
C GLY A 150 1.61 -24.87 -24.13
N GLY A 151 0.98 -25.65 -25.01
CA GLY A 151 1.29 -27.05 -25.27
C GLY A 151 1.33 -27.91 -24.01
N ALA A 152 2.45 -28.61 -23.77
CA ALA A 152 2.65 -29.47 -22.60
C ALA A 152 2.58 -28.74 -21.25
N PHE A 153 2.76 -27.41 -21.24
CA PHE A 153 2.68 -26.59 -20.04
C PHE A 153 1.34 -25.87 -19.88
N ALA A 154 0.38 -26.09 -20.79
CA ALA A 154 -0.89 -25.37 -20.83
C ALA A 154 -1.68 -25.47 -19.51
N GLN A 155 -1.72 -26.66 -18.89
CA GLN A 155 -2.41 -26.87 -17.62
C GLN A 155 -1.79 -26.03 -16.49
N SER A 156 -0.46 -26.06 -16.35
CA SER A 156 0.27 -25.31 -15.32
C SER A 156 0.17 -23.80 -15.53
N LEU A 157 0.32 -23.32 -16.77
CA LEU A 157 0.17 -21.90 -17.10
C LEU A 157 -1.26 -21.41 -16.87
N THR A 158 -2.26 -22.25 -17.17
CA THR A 158 -3.67 -21.91 -16.96
C THR A 158 -3.99 -21.78 -15.48
N GLN A 159 -3.45 -22.68 -14.64
CA GLN A 159 -3.60 -22.60 -13.19
C GLN A 159 -2.97 -21.32 -12.63
N VAL A 160 -1.74 -21.01 -13.01
CA VAL A 160 -1.03 -19.79 -12.57
C VAL A 160 -1.77 -18.53 -13.03
N SER A 161 -2.23 -18.48 -14.28
CA SER A 161 -3.01 -17.35 -14.80
C SER A 161 -4.35 -17.18 -14.08
N ALA A 162 -5.04 -18.27 -13.74
CA ALA A 162 -6.30 -18.21 -12.99
C ALA A 162 -6.10 -17.69 -11.57
N GLU A 163 -5.05 -18.14 -10.87
CA GLU A 163 -4.73 -17.65 -9.54
C GLU A 163 -4.24 -16.19 -9.56
N PHE A 164 -3.53 -15.79 -10.62
CA PHE A 164 -3.09 -14.41 -10.83
C PHE A 164 -4.30 -13.49 -11.02
N SER A 165 -5.26 -13.90 -11.86
CA SER A 165 -6.52 -13.18 -12.06
C SER A 165 -7.28 -12.96 -10.75
N ARG A 166 -7.50 -14.03 -9.97
CA ARG A 166 -8.17 -13.94 -8.66
C ARG A 166 -7.45 -13.01 -7.69
N THR A 167 -6.12 -13.04 -7.69
CA THR A 167 -5.33 -12.22 -6.77
C THR A 167 -5.38 -10.74 -7.19
N ILE A 168 -5.44 -10.44 -8.49
CA ILE A 168 -5.65 -9.06 -8.97
C ILE A 168 -7.05 -8.54 -8.61
N GLU A 169 -8.09 -9.36 -8.76
CA GLU A 169 -9.45 -9.00 -8.34
C GLU A 169 -9.51 -8.69 -6.83
N GLN A 170 -8.76 -9.43 -6.00
CA GLN A 170 -8.62 -9.12 -4.57
C GLN A 170 -7.93 -7.77 -4.33
N ILE A 171 -6.87 -7.45 -5.08
CA ILE A 171 -6.17 -6.17 -4.99
C ILE A 171 -7.11 -5.04 -5.39
N GLU A 172 -7.87 -5.19 -6.47
CA GLU A 172 -8.84 -4.20 -6.94
C GLU A 172 -9.90 -3.91 -5.88
N ALA A 173 -10.52 -4.95 -5.32
CA ALA A 173 -11.52 -4.81 -4.26
C ALA A 173 -10.95 -4.11 -3.01
N ALA A 174 -9.74 -4.49 -2.59
CA ALA A 174 -9.05 -3.87 -1.47
C ALA A 174 -8.70 -2.40 -1.75
N LEU A 175 -8.28 -2.06 -2.97
CA LEU A 175 -7.93 -0.70 -3.39
C LEU A 175 -9.16 0.22 -3.43
N VAL A 176 -10.32 -0.29 -3.85
CA VAL A 176 -11.60 0.43 -3.76
C VAL A 176 -11.95 0.74 -2.30
N GLY A 177 -11.80 -0.24 -1.41
CA GLY A 177 -12.00 -0.06 0.03
C GLY A 177 -11.05 0.98 0.63
N LEU A 178 -9.77 0.93 0.26
CA LEU A 178 -8.75 1.87 0.69
C LEU A 178 -9.03 3.28 0.18
N THR A 179 -9.42 3.43 -1.09
CA THR A 179 -9.71 4.76 -1.64
C THR A 179 -10.85 5.42 -0.87
N LYS A 180 -11.95 4.68 -0.62
CA LYS A 180 -13.08 5.18 0.17
C LYS A 180 -12.65 5.63 1.57
N ALA A 181 -11.72 4.92 2.21
CA ALA A 181 -11.21 5.31 3.51
C ALA A 181 -10.29 6.54 3.47
N THR A 182 -9.57 6.75 2.37
CA THR A 182 -8.74 7.94 2.17
C THR A 182 -9.56 9.18 1.80
N GLU A 183 -10.66 9.00 1.06
CA GLU A 183 -11.56 10.08 0.62
C GLU A 183 -12.60 10.43 1.69
N GLY A 184 -13.18 9.44 2.37
CA GLY A 184 -14.19 9.63 3.42
C GLY A 184 -13.70 10.35 4.68
N ALA A 185 -12.39 10.59 4.80
CA ALA A 185 -11.80 11.43 5.84
C ALA A 185 -11.57 12.89 5.41
N ARG A 186 -12.00 13.28 4.19
CA ARG A 186 -11.96 14.67 3.70
C ARG A 186 -13.22 15.47 4.06
N GLY A 187 -14.34 14.83 4.39
CA GLY A 187 -15.54 15.45 4.95
C GLY A 187 -15.54 15.39 6.46
#